data_AF-A0A4S3B8W9-F1
#
_entry.id   AF-A0A4S3B8W9-F1
#
_cell.length_a   1.000
_cell.length_b   1.000
_cell.length_c   1.000
_cell.angle_alpha   90.00
_cell.angle_beta   90.00
_cell.angle_gamma   90.00
#
_symmetry.space_group_name_H-M   'P 1'
#
loop_
_entity.id
_entity.type
_entity.pdbx_description
1 polymer ?
#
loop_
_entity_poly.entity_id
_entity_poly.type
_entity_poly.pdbx_seq_one_letter_code
_entity_poly.pdbx_strand_id
1 'polypeptide(L)'
;MNKEELLNSLARKHKVTKEATQLEKSLSKSLAVKQQAKKSWNVPIIVLSLVGIYAGGLQGYDVGMILLGIAIILGILKYRKMKESSKKVEILEKQLELEMSKPEYQAEIQNFPIKFYDSYSINRLYQLINEERATTLQEAFNLLENQLNAEYQINLAEQNLVSVQATERSARVTAVSSTISAFNTSKK
;
A
#
# COMPACT_ATOMS: atom_id res chain seq x y z
N MET A 1 23.78 23.52 21.18
CA MET A 1 23.70 23.28 19.73
C MET A 1 22.95 24.45 19.13
N ASN A 2 23.56 25.16 18.19
CA ASN A 2 22.98 26.35 17.57
C ASN A 2 21.94 25.95 16.49
N LYS A 3 21.01 26.84 16.13
CA LYS A 3 19.97 26.62 15.09
C LYS A 3 20.60 26.16 13.77
N GLU A 4 21.70 26.79 13.37
CA GLU A 4 22.42 26.44 12.14
C GLU A 4 23.05 25.05 12.18
N GLU A 5 23.60 24.65 13.34
CA GLU A 5 24.13 23.30 13.55
C GLU A 5 23.02 22.25 13.48
N LEU A 6 21.84 22.55 14.03
CA LEU A 6 20.65 21.71 13.93
C LEU A 6 20.18 21.54 12.49
N LEU A 7 20.01 22.64 11.74
CA LEU A 7 19.57 22.59 10.34
C LEU A 7 20.59 21.85 9.46
N ASN A 8 21.88 22.08 9.67
CA ASN A 8 22.94 21.35 8.95
C ASN A 8 22.96 19.86 9.28
N SER A 9 22.70 19.48 10.55
CA SER A 9 22.59 18.07 10.93
C SER A 9 21.39 17.39 10.27
N LEU A 10 20.23 18.05 10.23
CA LEU A 10 19.01 17.53 9.61
C LEU A 10 19.14 17.44 8.09
N ALA A 11 19.76 18.43 7.44
CA ALA A 11 20.01 18.40 6.00
C ALA A 11 20.93 17.23 5.61
N ARG A 12 21.95 16.94 6.43
CA ARG A 12 22.84 15.79 6.24
C ARG A 12 22.10 14.47 6.40
N LYS A 13 21.35 14.31 7.49
CA LYS A 13 20.52 13.12 7.74
C LYS A 13 19.49 12.91 6.61
N HIS A 14 18.88 13.98 6.12
CA HIS A 14 17.96 13.91 4.98
C HIS A 14 18.64 13.37 3.72
N LYS A 15 19.86 13.83 3.42
CA LYS A 15 20.63 13.34 2.27
C LYS A 15 20.94 11.84 2.39
N VAL A 16 21.35 11.38 3.57
CA VAL A 16 21.70 9.97 3.84
C VAL A 16 20.45 9.07 3.82
N THR A 17 19.34 9.52 4.40
CA THR A 17 18.10 8.73 4.46
C THR A 17 17.30 8.72 3.16
N LYS A 18 17.55 9.65 2.22
CA LYS A 18 16.80 9.76 0.96
C LYS A 18 16.79 8.45 0.16
N GLU A 19 17.95 7.81 0.03
CA GLU A 19 18.09 6.56 -0.74
C GLU A 19 17.37 5.40 -0.02
N ALA A 20 17.57 5.27 1.29
CA ALA A 20 16.89 4.27 2.11
C ALA A 20 15.36 4.42 2.06
N THR A 21 14.82 5.63 2.24
CA THR A 21 13.37 5.90 2.18
C THR A 21 12.81 5.64 0.77
N GLN A 22 13.57 5.92 -0.29
CA GLN A 22 13.14 5.60 -1.66
C GLN A 22 13.08 4.08 -1.90
N LEU A 23 14.03 3.32 -1.35
CA LEU A 23 14.04 1.86 -1.40
C LEU A 23 12.87 1.27 -0.59
N GLU A 24 12.61 1.77 0.62
CA GLU A 24 11.46 1.38 1.44
C GLU A 24 10.12 1.65 0.74
N LYS A 25 9.97 2.83 0.12
CA LYS A 25 8.77 3.17 -0.66
C LYS A 25 8.59 2.24 -1.86
N SER A 26 9.69 1.89 -2.53
CA SER A 26 9.66 0.96 -3.67
C SER A 26 9.35 -0.47 -3.23
N LEU A 27 9.86 -0.87 -2.06
CA LEU A 27 9.62 -2.16 -1.43
C LEU A 27 8.16 -2.30 -1.02
N SER A 28 7.62 -1.33 -0.27
CA SER A 28 6.21 -1.31 0.15
C SER A 28 5.25 -1.32 -1.04
N LYS A 29 5.54 -0.56 -2.11
CA LYS A 29 4.77 -0.62 -3.37
C LYS A 29 4.81 -2.01 -4.01
N SER A 30 5.98 -2.64 -4.04
CA SER A 30 6.15 -3.99 -4.59
C SER A 30 5.45 -5.06 -3.75
N LEU A 31 5.46 -4.92 -2.41
CA LEU A 31 4.70 -5.76 -1.48
C LEU A 31 3.19 -5.59 -1.68
N ALA A 32 2.70 -4.36 -1.84
CA ALA A 32 1.30 -4.07 -2.11
C ALA A 32 0.84 -4.69 -3.44
N VAL A 33 1.65 -4.60 -4.51
CA VAL A 33 1.36 -5.27 -5.79
C VAL A 33 1.30 -6.78 -5.64
N LYS A 34 2.24 -7.39 -4.89
CA LYS A 34 2.24 -8.84 -4.59
C LYS A 34 0.98 -9.24 -3.82
N GLN A 35 0.59 -8.48 -2.80
CA GLN A 35 -0.60 -8.74 -1.99
C GLN A 35 -1.88 -8.55 -2.80
N GLN A 36 -1.95 -7.50 -3.61
CA GLN A 36 -3.06 -7.25 -4.52
C GLN A 36 -3.19 -8.39 -5.54
N ALA A 37 -2.11 -8.82 -6.20
CA ALA A 37 -2.13 -9.94 -7.14
C ALA A 37 -2.54 -11.26 -6.48
N LYS A 38 -2.15 -11.48 -5.21
CA LYS A 38 -2.59 -12.64 -4.43
C LYS A 38 -4.10 -12.60 -4.16
N LYS A 39 -4.64 -11.45 -3.75
CA LYS A 39 -6.04 -11.29 -3.33
C LYS A 39 -7.03 -11.16 -4.50
N SER A 40 -6.73 -10.30 -5.46
CA SER A 40 -7.70 -9.88 -6.49
C SER A 40 -7.89 -10.86 -7.64
N TRP A 41 -6.93 -11.76 -7.91
CA TRP A 41 -7.01 -12.68 -9.05
C TRP A 41 -7.54 -14.07 -8.67
N ASN A 42 -7.61 -14.43 -7.39
CA ASN A 42 -8.10 -15.74 -6.95
C ASN A 42 -9.58 -15.96 -7.28
N VAL A 43 -10.43 -15.02 -6.88
CA VAL A 43 -11.89 -15.12 -7.07
C VAL A 43 -12.28 -15.22 -8.55
N PRO A 44 -11.84 -14.32 -9.46
CA PRO A 44 -12.23 -14.42 -10.86
C PRO A 44 -11.72 -15.71 -11.52
N ILE A 45 -10.51 -16.17 -11.21
CA ILE A 45 -9.99 -17.43 -11.76
C ILE A 45 -10.85 -18.61 -11.30
N ILE A 46 -11.22 -18.69 -10.02
CA ILE A 46 -12.06 -19.77 -9.48
C ILE A 46 -13.45 -19.75 -10.12
N VAL A 47 -14.10 -18.58 -10.18
CA VAL A 47 -15.43 -18.43 -10.79
C VAL A 47 -15.41 -18.84 -12.26
N LEU A 48 -14.41 -18.37 -13.02
CA LEU A 48 -14.31 -18.65 -14.45
C LEU A 48 -14.03 -20.14 -14.73
N SER A 49 -13.25 -20.80 -13.86
CA SER A 49 -13.07 -22.26 -13.91
C SER A 49 -14.37 -23.02 -13.64
N LEU A 50 -15.14 -22.64 -12.62
CA LEU A 50 -16.42 -23.29 -12.29
C LEU A 50 -17.46 -23.11 -13.40
N VAL A 51 -17.55 -21.91 -13.98
CA VAL A 51 -18.43 -21.63 -15.12
C VAL A 51 -18.01 -22.44 -16.34
N GLY A 52 -16.70 -22.59 -16.60
CA GLY A 52 -16.18 -23.42 -17.69
C GLY A 52 -16.58 -24.90 -17.55
N ILE A 53 -16.46 -25.47 -16.34
CA ILE A 53 -16.87 -26.86 -16.06
C ILE A 53 -18.38 -27.03 -16.27
N TYR A 54 -19.18 -26.09 -15.77
CA TYR A 54 -20.65 -26.14 -15.90
C TYR A 54 -21.11 -25.99 -17.36
N ALA A 55 -20.51 -25.07 -18.11
CA ALA A 55 -20.81 -24.87 -19.53
C ALA A 55 -20.42 -26.08 -20.38
N GLY A 56 -19.29 -26.72 -20.09
CA GLY A 56 -18.85 -27.94 -20.78
C GLY A 56 -19.80 -29.13 -20.61
N GLY A 57 -20.57 -29.17 -19.52
CA GLY A 57 -21.58 -30.21 -19.27
C GLY A 57 -22.94 -29.96 -19.93
N LEU A 58 -23.30 -28.70 -20.23
CA LEU A 58 -24.64 -28.33 -20.71
C LEU A 58 -24.70 -27.78 -22.14
N GLN A 59 -23.71 -26.96 -22.53
CA GLN A 59 -23.75 -26.16 -23.76
C GLN A 59 -22.79 -26.68 -24.85
N GLY A 60 -22.03 -27.73 -24.55
CA GLY A 60 -21.05 -28.35 -25.45
C GLY A 60 -19.62 -28.23 -24.92
N TYR A 61 -18.85 -29.28 -25.16
CA TYR A 61 -17.47 -29.43 -24.67
C TYR A 61 -16.55 -28.27 -25.11
N ASP A 62 -16.74 -27.76 -26.32
CA ASP A 62 -15.89 -26.72 -26.91
C ASP A 62 -15.95 -25.39 -26.13
N VAL A 63 -17.13 -24.99 -25.67
CA VAL A 63 -17.33 -23.75 -24.90
C VAL A 63 -16.68 -23.87 -23.50
N GLY A 64 -16.81 -25.03 -22.87
CA GLY A 64 -16.17 -25.30 -21.58
C GLY A 64 -14.64 -25.26 -21.66
N MET A 65 -14.07 -25.83 -22.72
CA MET A 65 -12.62 -25.84 -22.95
C MET A 65 -12.04 -24.45 -23.20
N ILE A 66 -12.75 -23.58 -23.93
CA ILE A 66 -12.31 -22.19 -24.15
C ILE A 66 -12.25 -21.43 -22.81
N LEU A 67 -13.29 -21.54 -21.98
CA LEU A 67 -13.33 -20.86 -20.68
C LEU A 67 -12.24 -21.38 -19.72
N LEU A 68 -12.01 -22.69 -19.69
CA LEU A 68 -10.92 -23.27 -18.91
C LEU A 68 -9.55 -22.80 -19.43
N GLY A 69 -9.37 -22.70 -20.75
CA GLY A 69 -8.16 -22.14 -21.36
C GLY A 69 -7.89 -20.70 -20.90
N ILE A 70 -8.93 -19.85 -20.87
CA ILE A 70 -8.83 -18.47 -20.36
C ILE A 70 -8.44 -18.46 -18.87
N ALA A 71 -9.06 -19.31 -18.05
CA ALA A 71 -8.72 -19.40 -16.63
C ALA A 71 -7.27 -19.82 -16.39
N ILE A 72 -6.76 -20.77 -17.19
CA ILE A 72 -5.36 -21.21 -17.16
C ILE A 72 -4.41 -20.06 -17.53
N ILE A 73 -4.71 -19.33 -18.62
CA ILE A 73 -3.89 -18.17 -19.05
C ILE A 73 -3.83 -17.11 -17.95
N LEU A 74 -4.97 -16.78 -17.33
CA LEU A 74 -5.03 -15.84 -16.21
C LEU A 74 -4.21 -16.34 -15.00
N GLY A 75 -4.25 -17.65 -14.72
CA GLY A 75 -3.41 -18.29 -13.69
C GLY A 75 -1.91 -18.13 -13.96
N ILE A 76 -1.49 -18.33 -15.21
CA ILE A 76 -0.08 -18.14 -15.63
C ILE A 76 0.34 -16.68 -15.48
N LEU A 77 -0.49 -15.74 -15.94
CA LEU A 77 -0.21 -14.30 -15.82
C LEU A 77 -0.09 -13.87 -14.37
N LYS A 78 -0.99 -14.34 -13.49
CA LYS A 78 -0.92 -14.12 -12.05
C LYS A 78 0.39 -14.64 -11.47
N TYR A 79 0.77 -15.87 -11.80
CA TYR A 79 2.00 -16.48 -11.30
C TYR A 79 3.24 -15.69 -11.75
N ARG A 80 3.32 -15.29 -13.03
CA ARG A 80 4.41 -14.47 -13.55
C ARG A 80 4.52 -13.14 -12.81
N LYS A 81 3.40 -12.44 -12.62
CA LYS A 81 3.35 -11.15 -11.89
C LYS A 81 3.79 -11.30 -10.44
N MET A 82 3.34 -12.36 -9.75
CA MET A 82 3.77 -12.66 -8.37
C MET A 82 5.25 -13.01 -8.27
N LYS A 83 5.78 -13.78 -9.22
CA LYS A 83 7.19 -14.17 -9.27
C LYS A 83 8.09 -12.96 -9.53
N GLU A 84 7.73 -12.11 -10.49
CA GLU A 84 8.43 -10.86 -10.78
C GLU A 84 8.42 -9.92 -9.57
N SER A 85 7.25 -9.73 -8.96
CA SER A 85 7.11 -8.89 -7.76
C SER A 85 7.91 -9.45 -6.59
N SER A 86 8.00 -10.77 -6.43
CA SER A 86 8.79 -11.39 -5.35
C SER A 86 10.29 -11.22 -5.56
N LYS A 87 10.78 -11.36 -6.80
CA LYS A 87 12.18 -11.05 -7.13
C LYS A 87 12.52 -9.59 -6.87
N LYS A 88 11.63 -8.67 -7.25
CA LYS A 88 11.79 -7.23 -6.97
C LYS A 88 11.85 -6.94 -5.47
N VAL A 89 10.97 -7.57 -4.68
CA VAL A 89 10.99 -7.48 -3.21
C VAL A 89 12.33 -7.94 -2.66
N GLU A 90 12.82 -9.13 -3.03
CA GLU A 90 14.10 -9.66 -2.53
C GLU A 90 15.29 -8.74 -2.88
N ILE A 91 15.32 -8.21 -4.11
CA ILE A 91 16.38 -7.28 -4.54
C ILE A 91 16.31 -5.98 -3.74
N LEU A 92 15.12 -5.42 -3.56
CA LEU A 92 14.92 -4.17 -2.81
C LEU A 92 15.21 -4.34 -1.32
N GLU A 93 14.88 -5.49 -0.72
CA GLU A 93 15.23 -5.82 0.66
C GLU A 93 16.75 -5.85 0.84
N LYS A 94 17.47 -6.56 -0.05
CA LYS A 94 18.94 -6.61 -0.02
C LYS A 94 19.57 -5.24 -0.23
N GLN A 95 19.05 -4.46 -1.17
CA GLN A 95 19.55 -3.10 -1.43
C GLN A 95 19.30 -2.18 -0.23
N LEU A 96 18.13 -2.28 0.40
CA LEU A 96 17.81 -1.52 1.59
C LEU A 96 18.70 -1.92 2.77
N GLU A 97 18.93 -3.21 2.98
CA GLU A 97 19.83 -3.72 4.02
C GLU A 97 21.27 -3.21 3.80
N LEU A 98 21.76 -3.27 2.57
CA LEU A 98 23.06 -2.69 2.21
C LEU A 98 23.12 -1.18 2.46
N GLU A 99 22.08 -0.45 2.09
CA GLU A 99 22.00 1.00 2.29
C GLU A 99 22.00 1.36 3.77
N MET A 100 21.20 0.67 4.57
CA MET A 100 21.15 0.86 6.02
C MET A 100 22.44 0.39 6.71
N SER A 101 23.18 -0.56 6.14
CA SER A 101 24.46 -1.03 6.67
C SER A 101 25.61 -0.04 6.46
N LYS A 102 25.44 1.00 5.63
CA LYS A 102 26.48 2.00 5.39
C LYS A 102 26.89 2.67 6.71
N PRO A 103 28.20 2.86 6.96
CA PRO A 103 28.69 3.45 8.20
C PRO A 103 28.15 4.87 8.43
N GLU A 104 27.91 5.63 7.36
CA GLU A 104 27.30 6.96 7.41
C GLU A 104 25.85 6.92 7.94
N TYR A 105 25.08 5.91 7.52
CA TYR A 105 23.70 5.71 8.00
C TYR A 105 23.67 5.31 9.48
N GLN A 106 24.57 4.40 9.86
CA GLN A 106 24.69 3.89 11.24
C GLN A 106 25.23 4.92 12.23
N ALA A 107 26.18 5.77 11.81
CA ALA A 107 26.70 6.84 12.66
C ALA A 107 25.63 7.89 12.97
N GLU A 108 24.77 8.17 12.00
CA GLU A 108 23.75 9.21 12.11
C GLU A 108 22.48 8.74 12.86
N ILE A 109 22.21 7.43 12.96
CA ILE A 109 21.03 6.89 13.66
C ILE A 109 21.20 6.81 15.19
N GLN A 110 22.43 6.65 15.71
CA GLN A 110 22.68 6.38 17.14
C GLN A 110 22.08 7.41 18.10
N ASN A 111 21.98 8.68 17.68
CA ASN A 111 21.48 9.79 18.51
C ASN A 111 20.18 10.37 17.95
N PHE A 112 19.42 9.61 17.16
CA PHE A 112 18.20 10.08 16.53
C PHE A 112 17.06 9.05 16.70
N PRO A 113 15.84 9.46 17.07
CA PRO A 113 14.74 8.51 17.22
C PRO A 113 14.41 7.83 15.89
N ILE A 114 14.51 6.51 15.87
CA ILE A 114 14.27 5.68 14.66
C ILE A 114 12.89 5.98 14.04
N LYS A 115 11.88 6.26 14.86
CA LYS A 115 10.52 6.60 14.41
C LYS A 115 10.43 7.81 13.48
N PHE A 116 11.42 8.71 13.49
CA PHE A 116 11.48 9.88 12.62
C PHE A 116 12.62 9.78 11.61
N TYR A 117 13.34 8.65 11.56
CA TYR A 117 14.55 8.48 10.75
C TYR A 117 14.22 8.06 9.32
N ASP A 118 13.36 8.85 8.68
CA ASP A 118 12.98 8.75 7.29
C ASP A 118 13.09 10.12 6.63
N SER A 119 13.28 10.14 5.32
CA SER A 119 13.48 11.38 4.55
C SER A 119 12.30 12.36 4.70
N TYR A 120 11.06 11.89 4.83
CA TYR A 120 9.91 12.78 5.00
C TYR A 120 9.90 13.45 6.37
N SER A 121 10.05 12.67 7.44
CA SER A 121 10.08 13.19 8.81
C SER A 121 11.26 14.12 9.04
N ILE A 122 12.46 13.77 8.55
CA ILE A 122 13.65 14.61 8.70
C ILE A 122 13.46 15.96 7.99
N ASN A 123 12.90 15.95 6.77
CA ASN A 123 12.58 17.18 6.05
C ASN A 123 11.52 18.02 6.80
N ARG A 124 10.53 17.37 7.43
CA ARG A 124 9.51 18.07 8.21
C ARG A 124 10.08 18.70 9.48
N LEU A 125 10.99 18.00 10.17
CA LEU A 125 11.73 18.55 11.30
C LEU A 125 12.59 19.75 10.89
N TYR A 126 13.25 19.67 9.73
CA TYR A 126 14.00 20.79 9.17
C TYR A 126 13.10 22.01 8.98
N GLN A 127 11.92 21.84 8.38
CA GLN A 127 10.93 22.92 8.19
C GLN A 127 10.47 23.52 9.52
N LEU A 128 10.11 22.68 10.50
CA LEU A 128 9.63 23.15 11.81
C LEU A 128 10.65 24.04 12.53
N ILE A 129 11.94 23.70 12.45
CA ILE A 129 13.02 24.48 13.06
C ILE A 129 13.35 25.72 12.21
N ASN A 130 13.36 25.58 10.89
CA ASN A 130 13.65 26.68 9.97
C ASN A 130 12.60 27.79 10.06
N GLU A 131 11.32 27.41 10.14
CA GLU A 131 10.15 28.30 10.30
C GLU A 131 9.97 28.82 11.72
N GLU A 132 10.90 28.51 12.64
CA GLU A 132 10.85 28.94 14.06
C GLU A 132 9.61 28.46 14.82
N ARG A 133 8.93 27.45 14.28
CA ARG A 133 7.81 26.77 14.95
C ARG A 133 8.28 25.86 16.08
N ALA A 134 9.55 25.47 16.04
CA ALA A 134 10.25 24.80 17.12
C ALA A 134 11.63 25.44 17.30
N THR A 135 11.99 25.71 18.54
CA THR A 135 13.31 26.26 18.90
C THR A 135 14.32 25.17 19.23
N THR A 136 13.84 23.98 19.58
CA THR A 136 14.67 22.81 19.92
C THR A 136 14.25 21.59 19.10
N LEU A 137 15.17 20.64 18.96
CA LEU A 137 14.89 19.38 18.27
C LEU A 137 13.81 18.56 18.99
N GLN A 138 13.79 18.60 20.33
CA GLN A 138 12.79 17.90 21.13
C GLN A 138 11.39 18.48 20.91
N GLU A 139 11.26 19.81 20.86
CA GLU A 139 10.01 20.48 20.52
C GLU A 139 9.56 20.13 19.10
N ALA A 140 10.49 20.11 18.14
CA ALA A 140 10.21 19.72 16.76
C ALA A 140 9.69 18.28 16.67
N PHE A 141 10.28 17.33 17.42
CA PHE A 141 9.80 15.95 17.50
C PHE A 141 8.38 15.86 18.04
N ASN A 142 8.08 16.56 19.15
CA ASN A 142 6.74 16.55 19.75
C ASN A 142 5.69 17.13 18.79
N LEU A 143 6.01 18.23 18.12
CA LEU A 143 5.13 18.84 17.13
C LEU A 143 4.90 17.92 15.94
N LEU A 144 5.95 17.29 15.43
CA LEU A 144 5.84 16.34 14.33
C LEU A 144 4.98 15.13 14.73
N GLU A 145 5.18 14.57 15.91
CA GLU A 145 4.37 13.46 16.42
C GLU A 145 2.89 13.81 16.49
N ASN A 146 2.56 15.00 16.99
CA ASN A 146 1.19 15.49 17.01
C ASN A 146 0.60 15.66 15.60
N GLN A 147 1.40 16.16 14.64
CA GLN A 147 0.97 16.27 13.24
C GLN A 147 0.70 14.89 12.62
N LEU A 148 1.63 13.93 12.79
CA LEU A 148 1.48 12.57 12.27
C LEU A 148 0.28 11.84 12.90
N ASN A 149 0.05 12.03 14.20
CA ASN A 149 -1.10 11.47 14.88
C ASN A 149 -2.41 12.07 14.36
N ALA A 150 -2.46 13.39 14.13
CA ALA A 150 -3.63 14.03 13.54
C ALA A 150 -3.89 13.54 12.10
N GLU A 151 -2.84 13.46 11.28
CA GLU A 151 -2.91 12.90 9.92
C GLU A 151 -3.41 11.45 9.93
N TYR A 152 -2.94 10.63 10.86
CA TYR A 152 -3.40 9.26 11.02
C TYR A 152 -4.91 9.18 11.32
N GLN A 153 -5.39 10.00 12.26
CA GLN A 153 -6.83 10.04 12.61
C GLN A 153 -7.69 10.52 11.45
N ILE A 154 -7.22 11.52 10.68
CA ILE A 154 -7.91 12.00 9.48
C ILE A 154 -8.00 10.90 8.44
N ASN A 155 -6.90 10.21 8.15
CA ASN A 155 -6.86 9.11 7.20
C ASN A 155 -7.80 7.95 7.62
N LEU A 156 -7.87 7.65 8.92
CA LEU A 156 -8.78 6.63 9.45
C LEU A 156 -10.25 7.06 9.29
N ALA A 157 -10.56 8.32 9.59
CA ALA A 157 -11.89 8.87 9.41
C ALA A 157 -12.31 8.85 7.92
N GLU A 158 -11.42 9.21 7.01
CA GLU A 158 -11.67 9.17 5.56
C GLU A 158 -11.94 7.74 5.08
N GLN A 159 -11.15 6.76 5.53
CA GLN A 159 -11.39 5.35 5.20
C GLN A 159 -12.75 4.86 5.71
N ASN A 160 -13.14 5.26 6.91
CA ASN A 160 -14.45 4.94 7.46
C ASN A 160 -15.58 5.57 6.63
N LEU A 161 -15.44 6.83 6.22
CA LEU A 161 -16.41 7.49 5.33
C LEU A 161 -16.54 6.76 4.00
N VAL A 162 -15.43 6.36 3.37
CA VAL A 162 -15.45 5.58 2.13
C VAL A 162 -16.14 4.23 2.32
N SER A 163 -15.90 3.55 3.45
CA SER A 163 -16.54 2.28 3.79
C SER A 163 -18.07 2.43 3.98
N VAL A 164 -18.50 3.48 4.69
CA VAL A 164 -19.91 3.81 4.86
C VAL A 164 -20.57 4.10 3.51
N GLN A 165 -19.94 4.92 2.66
CA GLN A 165 -20.45 5.20 1.31
C GLN A 165 -20.54 3.93 0.45
N ALA A 166 -19.56 3.02 0.54
CA ALA A 166 -19.61 1.74 -0.17
C ALA A 166 -20.74 0.84 0.34
N THR A 167 -21.01 0.87 1.63
CA THR A 167 -22.11 0.13 2.28
C THR A 167 -23.47 0.68 1.84
N GLU A 168 -23.64 2.01 1.84
CA GLU A 168 -24.84 2.67 1.34
C GLU A 168 -25.10 2.36 -0.14
N ARG A 169 -24.06 2.42 -0.98
CA ARG A 169 -24.18 2.04 -2.39
C ARG A 169 -24.60 0.58 -2.55
N SER A 170 -23.99 -0.33 -1.79
CA SER A 170 -24.34 -1.76 -1.82
C SER A 170 -25.78 -1.99 -1.36
N ALA A 171 -26.21 -1.32 -0.28
CA ALA A 171 -27.59 -1.38 0.20
C ALA A 171 -28.60 -0.87 -0.84
N ARG A 172 -28.29 0.23 -1.54
CA ARG A 172 -29.12 0.73 -2.66
C ARG A 172 -29.23 -0.30 -3.79
N VAL A 173 -28.11 -0.92 -4.20
CA VAL A 173 -28.11 -1.96 -5.24
C VAL A 173 -28.93 -3.17 -4.81
N THR A 174 -28.80 -3.61 -3.55
CA THR A 174 -29.60 -4.71 -3.00
C THR A 174 -31.09 -4.37 -2.96
N ALA A 175 -31.47 -3.14 -2.59
CA ALA A 175 -32.86 -2.70 -2.58
C ALA A 175 -33.48 -2.63 -4.00
N VAL A 176 -32.71 -2.18 -4.99
CA VAL A 176 -33.15 -2.22 -6.40
C VAL A 176 -33.27 -3.67 -6.89
N SER A 177 -32.33 -4.54 -6.53
CA SER A 177 -32.37 -5.95 -6.92
C SER A 177 -33.54 -6.71 -6.28
N SER A 178 -33.84 -6.44 -5.01
CA SER A 178 -34.96 -7.06 -4.30
C SER A 178 -36.32 -6.60 -4.84
N THR A 179 -36.46 -5.32 -5.23
CA THR A 179 -37.68 -4.81 -5.87
C THR A 179 -37.89 -5.40 -7.27
N ILE A 180 -36.84 -5.52 -8.09
CA ILE A 180 -36.94 -6.18 -9.41
C ILE A 180 -37.29 -7.68 -9.25
N SER A 181 -36.64 -8.36 -8.31
CA SER A 181 -36.89 -9.79 -8.05
C SER A 181 -38.31 -10.03 -7.52
N ALA A 182 -38.78 -9.18 -6.61
CA ALA A 182 -40.16 -9.24 -6.09
C ALA A 182 -41.20 -8.98 -7.19
N PHE A 183 -40.95 -8.02 -8.09
CA PHE A 183 -41.83 -7.74 -9.22
C PHE A 183 -41.92 -8.91 -10.21
N ASN A 184 -40.79 -9.60 -10.46
CA ASN A 184 -40.75 -10.73 -11.39
C ASN A 184 -41.36 -12.01 -10.78
N THR A 185 -41.24 -12.19 -9.46
CA THR A 185 -41.94 -13.25 -8.72
C THR A 185 -43.45 -13.02 -8.64
N SER A 186 -43.90 -11.77 -8.50
CA SER A 186 -45.34 -11.45 -8.43
C SER A 186 -46.08 -11.59 -9.77
N LYS A 187 -45.36 -11.74 -10.89
CA LYS A 187 -45.92 -11.95 -12.24
C LYS A 187 -45.92 -13.41 -12.68
N LYS A 188 -45.45 -14.34 -11.84
CA LYS A 188 -45.59 -15.79 -12.01
C LYS A 188 -46.81 -16.29 -11.23
#